data_AF-A0A7I8VB72-F1
#
_entry.id   AF-A0A7I8VB72-F1
#
_cell.length_a   1.000
_cell.length_b   1.000
_cell.length_c   1.000
_cell.angle_alpha   90.00
_cell.angle_beta   90.00
_cell.angle_gamma   90.00
#
_symmetry.space_group_name_H-M   'P 1'
#
loop_
_entity.id
_entity.type
_entity.pdbx_description
1 polymer ?
#
loop_
_entity_poly.entity_id
_entity_poly.type
_entity_poly.pdbx_seq_one_letter_code
_entity_poly.pdbx_strand_id
1 'polypeptide(L)'
;MLAYLLSSDVIPNGVRSGSLIIIFILSVFFDRSVWLGMDYLISFITGLALFIVPQHLLQFQIFGTLDSHHYILARALGVVILSNVLYCYLVSNSRDGTVHISYLSSKSASLCLMLLAGAHAVYGTKATSKPRLTDEQFLSFSGLACLLSLLGNIYHLALSKDYSSFPNYHIRFHMHLRLDFLISCTRAIAIYAFPIMAMKALNVKQDVVSHTLLRFIASEDILASLISLQAGTFLYEREKTIKMYCRIQSSITQILFFSYVCFFSNLNVSHSVFYLYCGLNILLILNAAFSLTESAMLIHDYRSPSKNGKDDNIDHSWFEARKTPEKVTKQLFT
;
A
#
# COMPACT_ATOMS: atom_id res chain seq x y z
N MET A 1 4.01 16.15 -25.88
CA MET A 1 3.08 17.24 -25.51
C MET A 1 2.83 17.30 -24.01
N LEU A 2 2.31 16.23 -23.35
CA LEU A 2 2.14 16.22 -21.88
C LEU A 2 3.47 16.36 -21.10
N ALA A 3 4.55 15.73 -21.56
CA ALA A 3 5.89 15.86 -20.98
C ALA A 3 6.53 17.25 -21.19
N TYR A 4 6.06 18.02 -22.17
CA TYR A 4 6.54 19.40 -22.43
C TYR A 4 5.85 20.40 -21.51
N LEU A 5 4.56 20.20 -21.23
CA LEU A 5 3.79 20.98 -20.25
C LEU A 5 4.27 20.79 -18.81
N LEU A 6 4.89 19.64 -18.51
CA LEU A 6 5.41 19.36 -17.19
C LEU A 6 6.82 19.90 -16.96
N SER A 7 7.59 20.27 -18.01
CA SER A 7 9.00 20.66 -17.90
C SER A 7 9.24 21.72 -16.80
N SER A 8 10.37 21.60 -16.09
CA SER A 8 10.68 22.35 -14.87
C SER A 8 10.61 23.86 -15.07
N ASP A 9 10.83 24.29 -16.31
CA ASP A 9 11.05 25.68 -16.71
C ASP A 9 9.72 26.40 -17.04
N VAL A 10 8.63 25.67 -17.25
CA VAL A 10 7.34 26.23 -17.71
C VAL A 10 6.41 26.64 -16.56
N ILE A 11 6.45 25.93 -15.42
CA ILE A 11 5.56 26.19 -14.28
C ILE A 11 6.40 26.55 -13.04
N PRO A 12 6.28 27.77 -12.49
CA PRO A 12 6.97 28.14 -11.27
C PRO A 12 6.62 27.21 -10.10
N ASN A 13 7.61 26.86 -9.27
CA ASN A 13 7.39 25.98 -8.11
C ASN A 13 6.26 26.47 -7.18
N GLY A 14 6.10 27.79 -7.03
CA GLY A 14 5.01 28.39 -6.27
C GLY A 14 3.62 28.04 -6.81
N VAL A 15 3.45 27.99 -8.14
CA VAL A 15 2.18 27.59 -8.77
C VAL A 15 1.91 26.11 -8.53
N ARG A 16 2.94 25.26 -8.61
CA ARG A 16 2.83 23.82 -8.36
C ARG A 16 2.41 23.54 -6.91
N SER A 17 3.17 24.05 -5.94
CA SER A 17 2.86 23.86 -4.52
C SER A 17 1.52 24.51 -4.14
N GLY A 18 1.22 25.69 -4.69
CA GLY A 18 -0.08 26.35 -4.52
C GLY A 18 -1.24 25.50 -5.05
N SER A 19 -1.08 24.87 -6.22
CA SER A 19 -2.12 23.98 -6.77
C SER A 19 -2.37 22.75 -5.88
N LEU A 20 -1.33 22.15 -5.29
CA LEU A 20 -1.49 21.04 -4.34
C LEU A 20 -2.26 21.47 -3.10
N ILE A 21 -1.95 22.65 -2.55
CA ILE A 21 -2.65 23.20 -1.38
C ILE A 21 -4.12 23.47 -1.71
N ILE A 22 -4.41 24.07 -2.87
CA ILE A 22 -5.79 24.32 -3.30
C ILE A 22 -6.55 22.99 -3.48
N ILE A 23 -5.97 22.01 -4.17
CA ILE A 23 -6.58 20.68 -4.35
C ILE A 23 -6.84 20.03 -2.99
N PHE A 24 -5.90 20.11 -2.05
CA PHE A 24 -6.04 19.58 -0.70
C PHE A 24 -7.17 20.27 0.08
N ILE A 25 -7.20 21.61 0.09
CA ILE A 25 -8.25 22.38 0.77
C ILE A 25 -9.60 22.01 0.19
N LEU A 26 -9.72 21.91 -1.13
CA LEU A 26 -10.97 21.51 -1.77
C LEU A 26 -11.33 20.06 -1.40
N SER A 27 -10.39 19.13 -1.41
CA SER A 27 -10.66 17.70 -1.20
C SER A 27 -10.94 17.31 0.25
N VAL A 28 -10.30 17.96 1.23
CA VAL A 28 -10.39 17.57 2.66
C VAL A 28 -11.75 17.86 3.27
N PHE A 29 -12.50 18.83 2.74
CA PHE A 29 -13.84 19.17 3.24
C PHE A 29 -14.95 18.28 2.68
N PHE A 30 -14.65 17.40 1.72
CA PHE A 30 -15.63 16.43 1.22
C PHE A 30 -15.72 15.19 2.12
N ASP A 31 -16.71 14.34 1.83
CA ASP A 31 -16.89 13.08 2.52
C ASP A 31 -15.68 12.15 2.37
N ARG A 32 -15.49 11.27 3.35
CA ARG A 32 -14.42 10.26 3.39
C ARG A 32 -14.32 9.42 2.11
N SER A 33 -15.45 9.09 1.49
CA SER A 33 -15.47 8.33 0.23
C SER A 33 -14.85 9.13 -0.93
N VAL A 34 -15.13 10.43 -1.00
CA VAL A 34 -14.53 11.33 -2.00
C VAL A 34 -13.03 11.46 -1.75
N TRP A 35 -12.61 11.61 -0.50
CA TRP A 35 -11.19 11.63 -0.15
C TRP A 35 -10.46 10.36 -0.57
N LEU A 36 -11.01 9.18 -0.26
CA LEU A 36 -10.43 7.90 -0.70
C LEU A 36 -10.42 7.77 -2.23
N GLY A 37 -11.46 8.25 -2.92
CA GLY A 37 -11.48 8.29 -4.39
C GLY A 37 -10.39 9.20 -4.98
N MET A 38 -10.14 10.35 -4.36
CA MET A 38 -9.04 11.24 -4.74
C MET A 38 -7.68 10.63 -4.46
N ASP A 39 -7.49 10.00 -3.29
CA ASP A 39 -6.24 9.30 -2.94
C ASP A 39 -5.95 8.14 -3.90
N TYR A 40 -6.98 7.38 -4.28
CA TYR A 40 -6.92 6.38 -5.35
C TYR A 40 -6.43 7.00 -6.67
N LEU A 41 -7.07 8.07 -7.13
CA LEU A 41 -6.75 8.70 -8.42
C LEU A 41 -5.31 9.24 -8.44
N ILE A 42 -4.91 9.93 -7.38
CA ILE A 42 -3.56 10.49 -7.24
C ILE A 42 -2.53 9.37 -7.19
N SER A 43 -2.77 8.31 -6.40
CA SER A 43 -1.88 7.16 -6.30
C SER A 43 -1.78 6.40 -7.63
N PHE A 44 -2.88 6.24 -8.35
CA PHE A 44 -2.90 5.62 -9.67
C PHE A 44 -2.06 6.40 -10.68
N ILE A 45 -2.31 7.71 -10.80
CA ILE A 45 -1.56 8.59 -11.73
C ILE A 45 -0.07 8.60 -11.36
N THR A 46 0.25 8.69 -10.08
CA THR A 46 1.64 8.71 -9.59
C THR A 46 2.34 7.38 -9.85
N GLY A 47 1.70 6.26 -9.53
CA GLY A 47 2.24 4.92 -9.77
C GLY A 47 2.45 4.65 -11.27
N LEU A 48 1.50 5.09 -12.11
CA LEU A 48 1.59 4.97 -13.56
C LEU A 48 2.71 5.85 -14.13
N ALA A 49 2.85 7.09 -13.66
CA ALA A 49 3.91 8.00 -14.08
C ALA A 49 5.30 7.47 -13.70
N LEU A 50 5.46 6.94 -12.48
CA LEU A 50 6.67 6.28 -12.02
C LEU A 50 7.02 5.03 -12.84
N PHE A 51 6.00 4.28 -13.29
CA PHE A 51 6.20 3.07 -14.07
C PHE A 51 6.57 3.35 -15.54
N ILE A 52 5.82 4.22 -16.22
CA ILE A 52 5.98 4.48 -17.66
C ILE A 52 7.10 5.50 -17.92
N VAL A 53 7.09 6.62 -17.20
CA VAL A 53 7.97 7.78 -17.46
C VAL A 53 8.73 8.24 -16.20
N PRO A 54 9.48 7.34 -15.52
CA PRO A 54 10.19 7.68 -14.28
C PRO A 54 11.20 8.82 -14.46
N GLN A 55 11.78 8.95 -15.65
CA GLN A 55 12.79 9.95 -15.97
C GLN A 55 12.24 11.36 -15.78
N HIS A 56 11.06 11.64 -16.36
CA HIS A 56 10.43 12.94 -16.24
C HIS A 56 10.02 13.23 -14.80
N LEU A 57 9.39 12.25 -14.12
CA LEU A 57 8.91 12.47 -12.76
C LEU A 57 10.06 12.72 -11.77
N LEU A 58 11.14 11.95 -11.84
CA LEU A 58 12.30 12.12 -10.96
C LEU A 58 13.05 13.43 -11.25
N GLN A 59 13.15 13.85 -12.51
CA GLN A 59 13.75 15.14 -12.88
C GLN A 59 12.99 16.33 -12.28
N PHE A 60 11.70 16.20 -11.99
CA PHE A 60 10.94 17.23 -11.26
C PHE A 60 11.21 17.27 -9.76
N GLN A 61 11.75 16.19 -9.20
CA GLN A 61 11.89 16.01 -7.75
C GLN A 61 13.34 16.13 -7.29
N ILE A 62 14.30 15.91 -8.20
CA ILE A 62 15.71 15.72 -7.88
C ILE A 62 16.57 16.53 -8.85
N PHE A 63 17.33 17.49 -8.33
CA PHE A 63 18.46 18.05 -9.03
C PHE A 63 19.67 17.14 -8.90
N GLY A 64 20.07 16.52 -10.01
CA GLY A 64 21.26 15.68 -10.06
C GLY A 64 21.31 14.81 -11.31
N THR A 65 22.45 14.17 -11.52
CA THR A 65 22.60 13.17 -12.58
C THR A 65 21.88 11.89 -12.17
N LEU A 66 20.75 11.62 -12.82
CA LEU A 66 20.02 10.37 -12.67
C LEU A 66 20.55 9.34 -13.67
N ASP A 67 20.69 8.11 -13.20
CA ASP A 67 21.17 6.97 -13.98
C ASP A 67 20.08 5.89 -14.15
N SER A 68 20.41 4.82 -14.88
CA SER A 68 19.50 3.71 -15.16
C SER A 68 18.98 3.02 -13.89
N HIS A 69 19.78 2.92 -12.83
CA HIS A 69 19.38 2.28 -11.58
C HIS A 69 18.28 3.06 -10.88
N HIS A 70 18.38 4.39 -10.86
CA HIS A 70 17.33 5.27 -10.32
C HIS A 70 15.99 5.04 -11.03
N TYR A 71 16.02 4.94 -12.37
CA TYR A 71 14.81 4.71 -13.15
C TYR A 71 14.22 3.32 -12.88
N ILE A 72 15.05 2.30 -12.65
CA ILE A 72 14.56 0.95 -12.29
C ILE A 72 13.91 0.97 -10.91
N LEU A 73 14.53 1.60 -9.91
CA LEU A 73 13.96 1.72 -8.56
C LEU A 73 12.67 2.55 -8.55
N ALA A 74 12.60 3.62 -9.33
CA ALA A 74 11.37 4.39 -9.48
C ALA A 74 10.24 3.58 -10.11
N ARG A 75 10.53 2.75 -11.13
CA ARG A 75 9.53 1.82 -11.69
C ARG A 75 9.09 0.78 -10.67
N ALA A 76 10.02 0.25 -9.86
CA ALA A 76 9.70 -0.68 -8.78
C ALA A 76 8.72 -0.03 -7.78
N LEU A 77 8.98 1.21 -7.38
CA LEU A 77 8.07 1.99 -6.55
C LEU A 77 6.70 2.17 -7.22
N GLY A 78 6.68 2.50 -8.52
CA GLY A 78 5.45 2.61 -9.30
C GLY A 78 4.63 1.31 -9.29
N VAL A 79 5.27 0.15 -9.44
CA VAL A 79 4.62 -1.17 -9.35
C VAL A 79 4.02 -1.42 -7.98
N VAL A 80 4.74 -1.09 -6.90
CA VAL A 80 4.23 -1.28 -5.53
C VAL A 80 3.02 -0.35 -5.29
N ILE A 81 3.11 0.91 -5.69
CA ILE A 81 1.99 1.87 -5.58
C ILE A 81 0.78 1.36 -6.37
N LEU A 82 0.95 0.97 -7.64
CA LEU A 82 -0.13 0.44 -8.48
C LEU A 82 -0.77 -0.83 -7.90
N SER A 83 0.03 -1.66 -7.22
CA SER A 83 -0.51 -2.83 -6.51
C SER A 83 -1.41 -2.42 -5.34
N ASN A 84 -1.04 -1.38 -4.59
CA ASN A 84 -1.83 -0.85 -3.48
C ASN A 84 -3.07 -0.06 -3.96
N VAL A 85 -3.02 0.52 -5.15
CA VAL A 85 -4.13 1.26 -5.78
C VAL A 85 -5.35 0.37 -6.02
N LEU A 86 -5.16 -0.89 -6.44
CA LEU A 86 -6.30 -1.80 -6.60
C LEU A 86 -7.03 -2.03 -5.29
N TYR A 87 -6.28 -2.21 -4.19
CA TYR A 87 -6.88 -2.35 -2.88
C TYR A 87 -7.63 -1.07 -2.48
N CYS A 88 -7.04 0.11 -2.67
CA CYS A 88 -7.70 1.39 -2.41
C CYS A 88 -9.04 1.54 -3.17
N TYR A 89 -9.08 1.16 -4.45
CA TYR A 89 -10.30 1.15 -5.25
C TYR A 89 -11.39 0.22 -4.69
N LEU A 90 -11.00 -0.97 -4.23
CA LEU A 90 -11.96 -1.92 -3.66
C LEU A 90 -12.45 -1.45 -2.29
N VAL A 91 -11.55 -0.85 -1.49
CA VAL A 91 -11.87 -0.27 -0.19
C VAL A 91 -12.80 0.93 -0.31
N SER A 92 -12.60 1.83 -1.28
CA SER A 92 -13.44 3.03 -1.44
C SER A 92 -14.91 2.72 -1.73
N ASN A 93 -15.19 1.51 -2.23
CA ASN A 93 -16.51 0.98 -2.49
C ASN A 93 -17.06 0.11 -1.33
N SER A 94 -16.30 -0.08 -0.27
CA SER A 94 -16.73 -0.87 0.87
C SER A 94 -17.77 -0.13 1.71
N ARG A 95 -18.70 -0.89 2.28
CA ARG A 95 -19.65 -0.37 3.27
C ARG A 95 -19.11 -0.48 4.69
N ASP A 96 -17.95 -1.11 4.86
CA ASP A 96 -17.33 -1.34 6.15
C ASP A 96 -16.44 -0.15 6.56
N GLY A 97 -16.90 0.62 7.54
CA GLY A 97 -16.14 1.74 8.09
C GLY A 97 -14.76 1.33 8.64
N THR A 98 -14.61 0.09 9.10
CA THR A 98 -13.36 -0.40 9.69
C THR A 98 -12.28 -0.64 8.64
N VAL A 99 -12.68 -1.00 7.41
CA VAL A 99 -11.78 -1.13 6.27
C VAL A 99 -11.24 0.24 5.88
N HIS A 100 -12.09 1.27 5.84
CA HIS A 100 -11.67 2.65 5.58
C HIS A 100 -10.67 3.15 6.62
N ILE A 101 -10.97 2.97 7.92
CA ILE A 101 -10.07 3.38 9.01
C ILE A 101 -8.74 2.63 8.94
N SER A 102 -8.79 1.33 8.63
CA SER A 102 -7.59 0.52 8.50
C SER A 102 -6.70 1.00 7.36
N TYR A 103 -7.30 1.29 6.20
CA TYR A 103 -6.58 1.86 5.08
C TYR A 103 -5.96 3.23 5.42
N LEU A 104 -6.75 4.17 5.95
CA LEU A 104 -6.29 5.52 6.28
C LEU A 104 -5.17 5.52 7.33
N SER A 105 -5.30 4.70 8.38
CA SER A 105 -4.27 4.60 9.43
C SER A 105 -2.98 3.96 8.92
N SER A 106 -3.10 2.88 8.14
CA SER A 106 -1.94 2.24 7.50
C SER A 106 -1.26 3.17 6.49
N LYS A 107 -2.03 3.95 5.72
CA LYS A 107 -1.50 4.93 4.75
C LYS A 107 -0.80 6.07 5.46
N SER A 108 -1.36 6.55 6.57
CA SER A 108 -0.72 7.56 7.42
C SER A 108 0.63 7.09 7.94
N ALA A 109 0.72 5.86 8.45
CA ALA A 109 1.99 5.28 8.92
C ALA A 109 3.03 5.20 7.80
N SER A 110 2.63 4.76 6.61
CA SER A 110 3.49 4.71 5.43
C SER A 110 3.99 6.08 4.99
N LEU A 111 3.10 7.08 4.93
CA LEU A 111 3.46 8.46 4.59
C LEU A 111 4.41 9.08 5.62
N CYS A 112 4.25 8.81 6.91
CA CYS A 112 5.20 9.21 7.94
C CYS A 112 6.60 8.66 7.68
N LEU A 113 6.71 7.38 7.29
CA LEU A 113 7.99 6.75 6.95
C LEU A 113 8.58 7.34 5.66
N MET A 114 7.76 7.62 4.65
CA MET A 114 8.22 8.32 3.45
C MET A 114 8.76 9.72 3.76
N LEU A 115 8.05 10.50 4.58
CA LEU A 115 8.51 11.81 5.03
C LEU A 115 9.82 11.72 5.83
N LEU A 116 9.93 10.72 6.72
CA LEU A 116 11.15 10.48 7.50
C LEU A 116 12.34 10.10 6.62
N ALA A 117 12.12 9.24 5.62
CA ALA A 117 13.14 8.86 4.66
C ALA A 117 13.60 10.05 3.82
N GLY A 118 12.66 10.91 3.40
CA GLY A 118 12.95 12.17 2.72
C GLY A 118 13.73 13.17 3.58
N ALA A 119 13.31 13.35 4.83
CA ALA A 119 14.02 14.19 5.80
C ALA A 119 15.44 13.68 6.03
N HIS A 120 15.63 12.36 6.18
CA HIS A 120 16.95 11.76 6.30
C HIS A 120 17.81 12.00 5.04
N ALA A 121 17.22 11.99 3.84
CA ALA A 121 17.92 12.27 2.60
C ALA A 121 18.43 13.73 2.54
N VAL A 122 17.65 14.68 3.06
CA VAL A 122 17.98 16.12 3.06
C VAL A 122 18.93 16.48 4.21
N TYR A 123 18.62 16.06 5.43
CA TYR A 123 19.38 16.47 6.62
C TYR A 123 20.55 15.55 6.94
N GLY A 124 20.42 14.24 6.69
CA GLY A 124 21.47 13.26 6.97
C GLY A 124 22.68 13.35 6.04
N THR A 125 22.52 14.02 4.89
CA THR A 125 23.58 14.18 3.87
C THR A 125 24.36 15.48 3.99
N LYS A 126 23.94 16.41 4.87
CA LYS A 126 24.70 17.64 5.18
C LYS A 126 26.12 17.36 5.71
N ALA A 127 26.39 16.12 6.15
CA ALA A 127 27.70 15.66 6.59
C ALA A 127 28.63 15.14 5.47
N THR A 128 28.15 14.95 4.24
CA THR A 128 28.95 14.33 3.15
C THR A 128 28.96 15.21 1.89
N SER A 129 30.14 15.62 1.45
CA SER A 129 30.48 16.59 0.39
C SER A 129 30.08 16.26 -1.06
N LYS A 130 29.03 15.47 -1.30
CA LYS A 130 28.61 14.96 -2.63
C LYS A 130 27.14 15.34 -2.95
N PRO A 131 26.69 15.22 -4.22
CA PRO A 131 25.73 16.14 -4.84
C PRO A 131 24.45 16.28 -4.03
N ARG A 132 24.10 17.55 -3.78
CA ARG A 132 22.99 17.95 -2.94
C ARG A 132 21.68 17.68 -3.69
N LEU A 133 20.79 16.89 -3.09
CA LEU A 133 19.37 17.21 -3.20
C LEU A 133 19.23 18.60 -2.59
N THR A 134 19.03 19.64 -3.39
CA THR A 134 18.84 20.98 -2.83
C THR A 134 17.62 20.95 -1.91
N ASP A 135 17.79 21.49 -0.69
CA ASP A 135 16.75 21.59 0.35
C ASP A 135 15.39 22.09 -0.20
N GLU A 136 15.40 22.86 -1.29
CA GLU A 136 14.21 23.51 -1.86
C GLU A 136 13.31 22.62 -2.74
N GLN A 137 13.78 21.53 -3.36
CA GLN A 137 12.97 20.80 -4.36
C GLN A 137 12.34 19.51 -3.85
N PHE A 138 13.12 18.69 -3.15
CA PHE A 138 12.61 17.43 -2.61
C PHE A 138 11.54 17.69 -1.53
N LEU A 139 11.69 18.80 -0.81
CA LEU A 139 10.75 19.23 0.23
C LEU A 139 9.52 19.97 -0.33
N SER A 140 9.64 20.71 -1.44
CA SER A 140 8.57 21.63 -1.86
C SER A 140 7.39 20.98 -2.58
N PHE A 141 7.60 19.92 -3.37
CA PHE A 141 6.52 19.29 -4.12
C PHE A 141 6.16 17.88 -3.63
N SER A 142 7.07 16.92 -3.67
CA SER A 142 6.80 15.54 -3.23
C SER A 142 6.65 15.44 -1.71
N GLY A 143 7.52 16.11 -0.95
CA GLY A 143 7.40 16.24 0.50
C GLY A 143 6.08 16.90 0.91
N LEU A 144 5.72 18.02 0.28
CA LEU A 144 4.44 18.70 0.49
C LEU A 144 3.25 17.80 0.15
N ALA A 145 3.26 17.11 -1.00
CA ALA A 145 2.18 16.19 -1.37
C ALA A 145 2.01 15.05 -0.33
N CYS A 146 3.11 14.47 0.14
CA CYS A 146 3.08 13.45 1.20
C CYS A 146 2.52 14.02 2.51
N LEU A 147 2.92 15.24 2.89
CA LEU A 147 2.44 15.91 4.10
C LEU A 147 0.93 16.23 4.01
N LEU A 148 0.47 16.78 2.89
CA LEU A 148 -0.95 17.08 2.69
C LEU A 148 -1.79 15.80 2.67
N SER A 149 -1.34 14.73 2.00
CA SER A 149 -2.01 13.43 2.04
C SER A 149 -2.05 12.86 3.48
N LEU A 150 -0.96 12.98 4.24
CA LEU A 150 -0.91 12.58 5.65
C LEU A 150 -1.92 13.37 6.50
N LEU A 151 -1.94 14.69 6.37
CA LEU A 151 -2.87 15.55 7.11
C LEU A 151 -4.33 15.24 6.79
N GLY A 152 -4.66 15.00 5.52
CA GLY A 152 -6.02 14.63 5.13
C GLY A 152 -6.43 13.25 5.66
N ASN A 153 -5.50 12.28 5.64
CA ASN A 153 -5.77 10.97 6.26
C ASN A 153 -6.01 11.09 7.78
N ILE A 154 -5.20 11.89 8.49
CA ILE A 154 -5.39 12.16 9.92
C ILE A 154 -6.72 12.87 10.19
N TYR A 155 -7.10 13.83 9.35
CA TYR A 155 -8.38 14.53 9.47
C TYR A 155 -9.56 13.58 9.33
N HIS A 156 -9.60 12.74 8.29
CA HIS A 156 -10.68 11.77 8.10
C HIS A 156 -10.66 10.63 9.14
N LEU A 157 -9.49 10.29 9.68
CA LEU A 157 -9.40 9.42 10.85
C LEU A 157 -10.05 10.10 12.06
N ALA A 158 -9.68 11.34 12.39
CA ALA A 158 -10.23 12.05 13.55
C ALA A 158 -11.76 12.19 13.51
N LEU A 159 -12.35 12.29 12.32
CA LEU A 159 -13.81 12.32 12.13
C LEU A 159 -14.49 10.95 12.16
N SER A 160 -13.73 9.85 12.06
CA SER A 160 -14.30 8.51 12.00
C SER A 160 -14.85 8.09 13.36
N LYS A 161 -16.02 7.44 13.36
CA LYS A 161 -16.64 6.90 14.59
C LYS A 161 -16.55 5.38 14.68
N ASP A 162 -16.10 4.72 13.60
CA ASP A 162 -16.16 3.27 13.42
C ASP A 162 -14.90 2.53 13.93
N TYR A 163 -14.24 3.05 14.98
CA TYR A 163 -12.93 2.56 15.45
C TYR A 163 -12.94 1.14 16.02
N SER A 164 -14.11 0.55 16.25
CA SER A 164 -14.25 -0.77 16.86
C SER A 164 -15.47 -1.49 16.31
N SER A 165 -15.24 -2.39 15.37
CA SER A 165 -16.13 -3.52 15.12
C SER A 165 -15.74 -4.67 16.03
N PHE A 166 -16.74 -5.41 16.54
CA PHE A 166 -16.47 -6.68 17.20
C PHE A 166 -15.77 -7.61 16.20
N PRO A 167 -14.62 -8.21 16.57
CA PRO A 167 -13.87 -9.07 15.66
C PRO A 167 -14.75 -10.24 15.23
N ASN A 168 -14.94 -10.39 13.92
CA ASN A 168 -15.71 -11.50 13.39
C ASN A 168 -14.96 -12.82 13.69
N TYR A 169 -15.60 -13.80 14.37
CA TYR A 169 -14.97 -14.97 15.03
C TYR A 169 -14.38 -16.04 14.10
N HIS A 170 -14.09 -15.75 12.83
CA HIS A 170 -13.47 -16.72 11.90
C HIS A 170 -11.96 -16.88 12.19
N ILE A 171 -11.62 -17.57 13.28
CA ILE A 171 -10.26 -17.75 13.86
C ILE A 171 -9.21 -18.13 12.80
N ARG A 172 -9.56 -18.95 11.80
CA ARG A 172 -8.61 -19.42 10.77
C ARG A 172 -8.14 -18.32 9.83
N PHE A 173 -9.06 -17.47 9.34
CA PHE A 173 -8.70 -16.37 8.43
C PHE A 173 -7.77 -15.35 9.13
N HIS A 174 -7.96 -15.15 10.43
CA HIS A 174 -7.08 -14.30 11.25
C HIS A 174 -5.63 -14.82 11.30
N MET A 175 -5.42 -16.13 11.36
CA MET A 175 -4.07 -16.69 11.37
C MET A 175 -3.32 -16.41 10.07
N HIS A 176 -3.97 -16.61 8.91
CA HIS A 176 -3.37 -16.31 7.61
C HIS A 176 -3.07 -14.82 7.45
N LEU A 177 -3.96 -13.93 7.90
CA LEU A 177 -3.73 -12.48 7.88
C LEU A 177 -2.57 -12.05 8.78
N ARG A 178 -2.44 -12.65 9.97
CA ARG A 178 -1.32 -12.40 10.90
C ARG A 178 0.01 -12.89 10.33
N LEU A 179 0.01 -14.06 9.70
CA LEU A 179 1.19 -14.59 9.03
C LEU A 179 1.59 -13.70 7.85
N ASP A 180 0.62 -13.25 7.05
CA ASP A 180 0.84 -12.29 5.96
C ASP A 180 1.46 -10.99 6.47
N PHE A 181 0.92 -10.43 7.56
CA PHE A 181 1.51 -9.27 8.25
C PHE A 181 2.95 -9.56 8.69
N LEU A 182 3.20 -10.66 9.40
CA LEU A 182 4.53 -10.97 9.93
C LEU A 182 5.58 -11.05 8.83
N ILE A 183 5.29 -11.81 7.76
CA ILE A 183 6.22 -12.01 6.64
C ILE A 183 6.46 -10.69 5.90
N SER A 184 5.39 -9.99 5.52
CA SER A 184 5.50 -8.76 4.73
C SER A 184 6.10 -7.61 5.53
N CYS A 185 5.73 -7.45 6.80
CA CYS A 185 6.27 -6.42 7.68
C CYS A 185 7.75 -6.65 7.98
N THR A 186 8.17 -7.88 8.28
CA THR A 186 9.58 -8.21 8.53
C THR A 186 10.43 -7.90 7.30
N ARG A 187 9.96 -8.30 6.10
CA ARG A 187 10.62 -7.96 4.83
C ARG A 187 10.75 -6.45 4.65
N ALA A 188 9.65 -5.73 4.83
CA ALA A 188 9.61 -4.29 4.59
C ALA A 188 10.48 -3.51 5.58
N ILE A 189 10.42 -3.85 6.87
CA ILE A 189 11.29 -3.27 7.91
C ILE A 189 12.78 -3.54 7.58
N ALA A 190 13.13 -4.76 7.17
CA ALA A 190 14.51 -5.09 6.81
C ALA A 190 15.03 -4.22 5.66
N ILE A 191 14.23 -4.04 4.60
CA ILE A 191 14.58 -3.18 3.46
C ILE A 191 14.66 -1.71 3.89
N TYR A 192 13.73 -1.24 4.72
CA TYR A 192 13.67 0.15 5.19
C TYR A 192 14.88 0.50 6.09
N ALA A 193 15.20 -0.37 7.04
CA ALA A 193 16.26 -0.17 8.02
C ALA A 193 17.66 -0.36 7.42
N PHE A 194 17.83 -1.34 6.51
CA PHE A 194 19.12 -1.71 5.94
C PHE A 194 19.18 -1.56 4.41
N PRO A 195 18.89 -0.36 3.85
CA PRO A 195 18.80 -0.18 2.40
C PRO A 195 20.14 -0.38 1.71
N ILE A 196 21.27 -0.13 2.38
CA ILE A 196 22.63 -0.40 1.85
C ILE A 196 22.82 -1.89 1.54
N MET A 197 22.38 -2.78 2.45
CA MET A 197 22.53 -4.23 2.27
C MET A 197 21.69 -4.70 1.07
N ALA A 198 20.46 -4.20 0.96
CA ALA A 198 19.59 -4.49 -0.17
C ALA A 198 20.14 -3.95 -1.49
N MET A 199 20.70 -2.74 -1.52
CA MET A 199 21.33 -2.19 -2.73
C MET A 199 22.61 -2.94 -3.14
N LYS A 200 23.45 -3.34 -2.18
CA LYS A 200 24.62 -4.20 -2.45
C LYS A 200 24.20 -5.51 -3.11
N ALA A 201 23.13 -6.11 -2.61
CA ALA A 201 22.62 -7.34 -3.16
C ALA A 201 22.04 -7.20 -4.59
N LEU A 202 21.42 -6.05 -4.87
CA LEU A 202 20.91 -5.69 -6.20
C LEU A 202 22.02 -5.18 -7.15
N ASN A 203 23.25 -5.05 -6.66
CA ASN A 203 24.36 -4.40 -7.37
C ASN A 203 24.00 -3.01 -7.90
N VAL A 204 23.17 -2.28 -7.14
CA VAL A 204 22.73 -0.92 -7.45
C VAL A 204 23.70 0.08 -6.84
N LYS A 205 23.93 1.18 -7.56
CA LYS A 205 24.74 2.30 -7.08
C LYS A 205 24.24 2.79 -5.72
N GLN A 206 25.17 2.95 -4.78
CA GLN A 206 24.86 3.40 -3.43
C GLN A 206 24.91 4.92 -3.37
N ASP A 207 23.77 5.56 -3.63
CA ASP A 207 23.60 6.99 -3.43
C ASP A 207 22.31 7.33 -2.69
N VAL A 208 22.17 8.60 -2.34
CA VAL A 208 21.08 9.10 -1.48
C VAL A 208 19.71 8.89 -2.14
N VAL A 209 19.64 9.04 -3.45
CA VAL A 209 18.40 8.87 -4.19
C VAL A 209 17.98 7.39 -4.17
N SER A 210 18.92 6.48 -4.49
CA SER A 210 18.64 5.05 -4.46
C SER A 210 18.24 4.56 -3.06
N HIS A 211 18.89 5.05 -2.01
CA HIS A 211 18.48 4.79 -0.62
C HIS A 211 17.04 5.23 -0.33
N THR A 212 16.70 6.46 -0.73
CA THR A 212 15.39 7.05 -0.47
C THR A 212 14.28 6.33 -1.22
N LEU A 213 14.49 6.03 -2.51
CA LEU A 213 13.55 5.25 -3.31
C LEU A 213 13.31 3.86 -2.72
N LEU A 214 14.36 3.19 -2.24
CA LEU A 214 14.22 1.88 -1.62
C LEU A 214 13.45 1.93 -0.30
N ARG A 215 13.65 2.99 0.50
CA ARG A 215 12.84 3.25 1.70
C ARG A 215 11.38 3.57 1.37
N PHE A 216 11.11 4.26 0.26
CA PHE A 216 9.75 4.50 -0.20
C PHE A 216 9.04 3.21 -0.60
N ILE A 217 9.73 2.32 -1.34
CA ILE A 217 9.23 0.98 -1.67
C ILE A 217 8.86 0.22 -0.40
N ALA A 218 9.77 0.21 0.58
CA ALA A 218 9.54 -0.45 1.85
C ALA A 218 8.40 0.19 2.67
N SER A 219 8.23 1.51 2.60
CA SER A 219 7.13 2.21 3.28
C SER A 219 5.77 1.79 2.72
N GLU A 220 5.66 1.62 1.40
CA GLU A 220 4.43 1.15 0.74
C GLU A 220 4.18 -0.36 0.99
N ASP A 221 5.22 -1.16 1.19
CA ASP A 221 5.08 -2.55 1.65
C ASP A 221 4.60 -2.61 3.12
N ILE A 222 5.04 -1.67 3.98
CA ILE A 222 4.56 -1.52 5.37
C ILE A 222 3.07 -1.14 5.38
N LEU A 223 2.62 -0.26 4.49
CA LEU A 223 1.18 0.00 4.29
C LEU A 223 0.41 -1.31 4.07
N ALA A 224 0.87 -2.12 3.11
CA ALA A 224 0.21 -3.37 2.77
C ALA A 224 0.21 -4.37 3.94
N SER A 225 1.25 -4.40 4.76
CA SER A 225 1.34 -5.28 5.94
C SER A 225 0.42 -4.84 7.07
N LEU A 226 0.37 -3.54 7.39
CA LEU A 226 -0.49 -2.99 8.44
C LEU A 226 -1.98 -3.21 8.14
N ILE A 227 -2.37 -3.10 6.86
CA ILE A 227 -3.72 -3.48 6.43
C ILE A 227 -4.00 -4.94 6.75
N SER A 228 -3.04 -5.87 6.55
CA SER A 228 -3.23 -7.28 6.88
C SER A 228 -3.36 -7.52 8.38
N LEU A 229 -2.60 -6.78 9.21
CA LEU A 229 -2.74 -6.83 10.67
C LEU A 229 -4.15 -6.42 11.10
N GLN A 230 -4.65 -5.33 10.50
CA GLN A 230 -5.96 -4.77 10.83
C GLN A 230 -7.12 -5.53 10.19
N ALA A 231 -6.90 -6.26 9.08
CA ALA A 231 -7.95 -7.00 8.37
C ALA A 231 -8.67 -8.06 9.22
N GLY A 232 -8.09 -8.46 10.37
CA GLY A 232 -8.80 -9.25 11.35
C GLY A 232 -10.10 -8.58 11.85
N THR A 233 -10.09 -7.26 12.01
CA THR A 233 -11.24 -6.50 12.54
C THR A 233 -12.33 -6.23 11.50
N PHE A 234 -12.10 -6.52 10.22
CA PHE A 234 -13.11 -6.30 9.18
C PHE A 234 -14.40 -7.06 9.50
N LEU A 235 -15.53 -6.37 9.36
CA LEU A 235 -16.88 -6.89 9.61
C LEU A 235 -17.22 -7.97 8.59
N TYR A 236 -16.93 -7.74 7.31
CA TYR A 236 -17.34 -8.64 6.24
C TYR A 236 -16.19 -9.54 5.78
N GLU A 237 -16.44 -10.84 5.69
CA GLU A 237 -15.48 -11.83 5.16
C GLU A 237 -15.02 -11.47 3.75
N ARG A 238 -15.92 -10.92 2.92
CA ARG A 238 -15.62 -10.45 1.56
C ARG A 238 -14.41 -9.53 1.52
N GLU A 239 -14.29 -8.60 2.46
CA GLU A 239 -13.19 -7.63 2.49
C GLU A 239 -11.86 -8.28 2.87
N LYS A 240 -11.93 -9.30 3.72
CA LYS A 240 -10.76 -10.12 4.07
C LYS A 240 -10.30 -10.96 2.86
N THR A 241 -11.25 -11.53 2.12
CA THR A 241 -10.98 -12.26 0.86
C THR A 241 -10.38 -11.33 -0.20
N ILE A 242 -10.93 -10.12 -0.36
CA ILE A 242 -10.38 -9.09 -1.25
C ILE A 242 -8.94 -8.78 -0.90
N LYS A 243 -8.63 -8.61 0.40
CA LYS A 243 -7.25 -8.38 0.85
C LYS A 243 -6.30 -9.51 0.42
N MET A 244 -6.71 -10.78 0.53
CA MET A 244 -5.90 -11.92 0.08
C MET A 244 -5.72 -11.95 -1.45
N TYR A 245 -6.76 -11.64 -2.22
CA TYR A 245 -6.62 -11.51 -3.68
C TYR A 245 -5.64 -10.40 -4.08
N CYS A 246 -5.74 -9.23 -3.44
CA CYS A 246 -4.81 -8.13 -3.65
C CYS A 246 -3.37 -8.51 -3.26
N ARG A 247 -3.19 -9.37 -2.24
CA ARG A 247 -1.87 -9.89 -1.89
C ARG A 247 -1.29 -10.75 -3.00
N ILE A 248 -2.05 -11.71 -3.52
CA ILE A 248 -1.60 -12.57 -4.63
C ILE A 248 -1.23 -11.71 -5.84
N GLN A 249 -2.11 -10.80 -6.24
CA GLN A 249 -1.88 -9.91 -7.37
C GLN A 249 -0.62 -9.06 -7.15
N SER A 250 -0.47 -8.39 -6.00
CA SER A 250 0.69 -7.57 -5.68
C SER A 250 2.00 -8.38 -5.72
N SER A 251 2.03 -9.56 -5.10
CA SER A 251 3.22 -10.43 -5.10
C SER A 251 3.56 -10.95 -6.49
N ILE A 252 2.57 -11.29 -7.33
CA ILE A 252 2.81 -11.69 -8.72
C ILE A 252 3.37 -10.52 -9.52
N THR A 253 2.78 -9.32 -9.41
CA THR A 253 3.27 -8.14 -10.15
C THR A 253 4.69 -7.77 -9.73
N GLN A 254 5.01 -7.85 -8.43
CA GLN A 254 6.37 -7.65 -7.92
C GLN A 254 7.34 -8.70 -8.50
N ILE A 255 7.02 -10.00 -8.44
CA ILE A 255 7.87 -11.06 -9.00
C ILE A 255 8.10 -10.85 -10.50
N LEU A 256 7.05 -10.58 -11.27
CA LEU A 256 7.14 -10.37 -12.72
C LEU A 256 8.02 -9.16 -13.05
N PHE A 257 7.85 -8.05 -12.33
CA PHE A 257 8.68 -6.86 -12.53
C PHE A 257 10.16 -7.13 -12.20
N PHE A 258 10.46 -7.73 -11.05
CA PHE A 258 11.84 -8.02 -10.68
C PHE A 258 12.48 -9.07 -11.59
N SER A 259 11.70 -10.06 -12.07
CA SER A 259 12.18 -11.03 -13.06
C SER A 259 12.49 -10.36 -14.39
N TYR A 260 11.63 -9.46 -14.85
CA TYR A 260 11.87 -8.63 -16.04
C TYR A 260 13.14 -7.79 -15.89
N VAL A 261 13.30 -7.11 -14.74
CA VAL A 261 14.52 -6.33 -14.46
C VAL A 261 15.75 -7.25 -14.50
N CYS A 262 15.78 -8.36 -13.78
CA CYS A 262 16.92 -9.26 -13.77
C CYS A 262 17.28 -9.80 -15.17
N PHE A 263 16.27 -10.14 -15.99
CA PHE A 263 16.50 -10.73 -17.31
C PHE A 263 16.95 -9.70 -18.37
N PHE A 264 16.35 -8.50 -18.36
CA PHE A 264 16.56 -7.52 -19.43
C PHE A 264 17.59 -6.43 -19.11
N SER A 265 17.84 -6.15 -17.83
CA SER A 265 18.73 -5.04 -17.46
C SER A 265 20.20 -5.45 -17.30
N ASN A 266 20.55 -6.72 -17.55
CA ASN A 266 21.90 -7.29 -17.30
C ASN A 266 22.44 -6.93 -15.91
N LEU A 267 21.56 -6.66 -14.93
CA LEU A 267 21.98 -6.44 -13.56
C LEU A 267 22.53 -7.77 -13.03
N ASN A 268 23.80 -7.77 -12.65
CA ASN A 268 24.42 -8.85 -11.88
C ASN A 268 23.84 -8.85 -10.45
N VAL A 269 22.55 -9.14 -10.33
CA VAL A 269 21.89 -9.34 -9.04
C VAL A 269 22.45 -10.61 -8.45
N SER A 270 22.82 -10.56 -7.16
CA SER A 270 23.19 -11.77 -6.44
C SER A 270 22.00 -12.74 -6.49
N HIS A 271 22.16 -13.88 -7.16
CA HIS A 271 21.10 -14.87 -7.33
C HIS A 271 20.42 -15.21 -6.00
N SER A 272 21.17 -15.30 -4.90
CA SER A 272 20.65 -15.60 -3.57
C SER A 272 19.63 -14.56 -3.07
N VAL A 273 19.82 -13.27 -3.34
CA VAL A 273 18.90 -12.22 -2.89
C VAL A 273 17.67 -12.13 -3.78
N PHE A 274 17.83 -12.34 -5.09
CA PHE A 274 16.68 -12.51 -5.97
C PHE A 274 15.82 -13.70 -5.53
N TYR A 275 16.42 -14.86 -5.26
CA TYR A 275 15.68 -16.03 -4.78
C TYR A 275 15.06 -15.82 -3.40
N LEU A 276 15.72 -15.11 -2.47
CA LEU A 276 15.12 -14.77 -1.18
C LEU A 276 13.90 -13.87 -1.35
N TYR A 277 13.99 -12.84 -2.20
CA TYR A 277 12.88 -11.92 -2.46
C TYR A 277 11.70 -12.62 -3.15
N CYS A 278 11.97 -13.42 -4.18
CA CYS A 278 10.96 -14.23 -4.85
C CYS A 278 10.38 -15.28 -3.92
N GLY A 279 11.20 -15.95 -3.11
CA GLY A 279 10.77 -16.94 -2.12
C GLY A 279 9.82 -16.35 -1.08
N LEU A 280 10.12 -15.17 -0.53
CA LEU A 280 9.20 -14.47 0.38
C LEU A 280 7.88 -14.10 -0.29
N ASN A 281 7.89 -13.65 -1.55
CA ASN A 281 6.65 -13.39 -2.30
C ASN A 281 5.86 -14.68 -2.61
N ILE A 282 6.53 -15.78 -2.91
CA ILE A 282 5.90 -17.09 -3.11
C ILE A 282 5.23 -17.55 -1.82
N LEU A 283 5.88 -17.38 -0.66
CA LEU A 283 5.27 -17.70 0.63
C LEU A 283 4.00 -16.89 0.90
N LEU A 284 4.00 -15.59 0.55
CA LEU A 284 2.80 -14.74 0.64
C LEU A 284 1.68 -15.22 -0.29
N ILE A 285 2.01 -15.60 -1.53
CA ILE A 285 1.04 -16.15 -2.49
C ILE A 285 0.44 -17.45 -1.97
N LEU A 286 1.28 -18.39 -1.50
CA LEU A 286 0.83 -19.68 -0.98
C LEU A 286 -0.06 -19.48 0.24
N ASN A 287 0.34 -18.63 1.19
CA ASN A 287 -0.47 -18.32 2.37
C ASN A 287 -1.85 -17.76 1.99
N ALA A 288 -1.91 -16.82 1.05
CA ALA A 288 -3.17 -16.27 0.56
C ALA A 288 -4.02 -17.32 -0.19
N ALA A 289 -3.41 -18.14 -1.04
CA ALA A 289 -4.09 -19.19 -1.80
C ALA A 289 -4.68 -20.28 -0.89
N PHE A 290 -3.94 -20.70 0.15
CA PHE A 290 -4.45 -21.62 1.16
C PHE A 290 -5.64 -21.01 1.91
N SER A 291 -5.51 -19.76 2.37
CA SER A 291 -6.60 -19.06 3.05
C SER A 291 -7.87 -18.97 2.22
N LEU A 292 -7.75 -18.69 0.91
CA LEU A 292 -8.87 -18.64 -0.02
C LEU A 292 -9.50 -20.01 -0.26
N THR A 293 -8.68 -21.06 -0.37
CA THR A 293 -9.15 -22.44 -0.58
C THR A 293 -9.92 -22.95 0.64
N GLU A 294 -9.41 -22.72 1.84
CA GLU A 294 -10.11 -23.06 3.09
C GLU A 294 -11.45 -22.33 3.21
N SER A 295 -11.48 -21.05 2.84
CA SER A 295 -12.72 -20.25 2.84
C SER A 295 -13.76 -20.80 1.85
N ALA A 296 -13.32 -21.24 0.67
CA ALA A 296 -14.21 -21.84 -0.32
C ALA A 296 -14.78 -23.19 0.12
N MET A 297 -13.98 -24.03 0.79
CA MET A 297 -14.43 -25.32 1.32
C MET A 297 -15.52 -25.13 2.39
N LEU A 298 -15.35 -24.19 3.31
CA LEU A 298 -16.35 -23.89 4.33
C LEU A 298 -17.69 -23.46 3.71
N ILE A 299 -17.66 -22.57 2.70
CA ILE A 299 -18.89 -22.13 2.01
C ILE A 299 -19.61 -23.30 1.34
N HIS A 300 -18.86 -24.27 0.80
CA HIS A 300 -19.42 -25.47 0.18
C HIS A 300 -20.10 -26.37 1.23
N ASP A 301 -19.46 -26.62 2.38
CA ASP A 301 -20.01 -27.45 3.45
C ASP A 301 -21.31 -26.87 4.03
N TYR A 302 -21.39 -25.55 4.19
CA TYR A 302 -22.63 -24.87 4.63
C TYR A 302 -23.75 -24.87 3.58
N ARG A 303 -23.43 -25.00 2.28
CA ARG A 303 -24.41 -25.00 1.20
C ARG A 303 -24.89 -26.39 0.81
N SER A 304 -24.23 -27.45 1.25
CA SER A 304 -24.70 -28.81 1.01
C SER A 304 -25.95 -29.01 1.89
N PRO A 305 -27.17 -29.07 1.31
CA PRO A 305 -28.35 -29.40 2.11
C PRO A 305 -28.12 -30.78 2.72
N SER A 306 -28.35 -30.92 4.02
CA SER A 306 -28.37 -32.22 4.68
C SER A 306 -29.25 -33.15 3.86
N LYS A 307 -28.65 -34.14 3.19
CA LYS A 307 -29.39 -35.18 2.46
C LYS A 307 -30.18 -36.09 3.40
N ASN A 308 -30.00 -35.94 4.72
CA ASN A 308 -30.79 -36.60 5.74
C ASN A 308 -31.83 -35.60 6.26
N GLY A 309 -32.98 -35.53 5.59
CA GLY A 309 -34.12 -34.69 5.95
C GLY A 309 -34.84 -35.16 7.21
N LYS A 310 -34.19 -35.08 8.38
CA LYS A 310 -34.84 -35.34 9.67
C LYS A 310 -34.46 -34.45 10.86
N ASP A 311 -33.56 -33.48 10.73
CA ASP A 311 -33.25 -32.56 11.84
C ASP A 311 -33.68 -31.12 11.53
N ASP A 312 -34.99 -30.88 11.57
CA ASP A 312 -35.64 -29.56 11.54
C ASP A 312 -35.47 -28.81 12.88
N ASN A 313 -34.24 -28.66 13.37
CA ASN A 313 -33.94 -27.76 14.50
C ASN A 313 -32.47 -27.30 14.53
N ILE A 314 -31.80 -27.23 13.37
CA ILE A 314 -30.58 -26.42 13.28
C ILE A 314 -31.03 -24.97 13.22
N ASP A 315 -30.88 -24.30 14.36
CA ASP A 315 -31.28 -22.92 14.59
C ASP A 315 -30.67 -21.98 13.53
N HIS A 316 -31.44 -21.72 12.47
CA HIS A 316 -31.10 -20.81 11.39
C HIS A 316 -31.05 -19.34 11.86
N SER A 317 -31.26 -19.08 13.16
CA SER A 317 -31.14 -17.77 13.80
C SER A 317 -29.82 -17.07 13.49
N TRP A 318 -28.71 -17.81 13.41
CA TRP A 318 -27.39 -17.25 13.04
C TRP A 318 -27.32 -16.77 11.59
N PHE A 319 -28.09 -17.37 10.69
CA PHE A 319 -28.17 -16.98 9.28
C PHE A 319 -29.16 -15.83 9.06
N GLU A 320 -30.26 -15.78 9.81
CA GLU A 320 -31.18 -14.63 9.81
C GLU A 320 -30.55 -13.39 10.47
N ALA A 321 -29.72 -13.55 11.50
CA ALA A 321 -28.94 -12.48 12.12
C ALA A 321 -28.00 -11.79 11.11
N ARG A 322 -27.52 -12.50 10.07
CA ARG A 322 -26.71 -11.91 8.98
C ARG A 322 -27.52 -11.07 8.00
N LYS A 323 -28.85 -11.27 7.88
CA LYS A 323 -29.70 -10.56 6.90
C LYS A 323 -30.29 -9.26 7.44
N THR A 324 -30.41 -9.09 8.76
CA THR A 324 -30.91 -7.86 9.39
C THR A 324 -30.13 -7.53 10.65
N PRO A 325 -28.94 -6.89 10.55
CA PRO A 325 -28.17 -6.48 11.73
C PRO A 325 -28.97 -5.58 12.68
N GLU A 326 -29.90 -4.77 12.17
CA GLU A 326 -30.76 -3.88 12.97
C GLU A 326 -31.72 -4.59 13.94
N LYS A 327 -32.12 -5.84 13.65
CA LYS A 327 -33.02 -6.60 14.54
C LYS A 327 -32.28 -7.22 15.73
N VAL A 328 -31.03 -7.64 15.52
CA VAL A 328 -30.19 -8.24 16.57
C VAL A 328 -29.76 -7.19 17.59
N THR A 329 -29.52 -5.95 17.16
CA THR A 329 -29.21 -4.84 18.09
C THR A 329 -30.41 -4.48 18.96
N LYS A 330 -31.65 -4.57 18.47
CA LYS A 330 -32.83 -4.31 19.32
C LYS A 330 -33.10 -5.38 20.37
N GLN A 331 -32.74 -6.64 20.12
CA GLN A 331 -32.94 -7.74 21.07
C GLN A 331 -31.85 -7.84 22.16
N LEU A 332 -30.65 -7.31 21.92
CA LEU A 332 -29.56 -7.33 22.90
C LEU A 332 -29.61 -6.16 23.89
N PHE A 333 -30.47 -5.17 23.65
CA PHE A 333 -30.60 -3.96 24.47
C PHE A 333 -32.01 -3.75 25.06
N THR A 334 -32.81 -4.82 25.12
CA THR A 334 -34.06 -4.93 25.91
C THR A 334 -33.96 -6.08 26.87
#